data_AF-A0A2N9XUD2-F1
#
_entry.id   AF-A0A2N9XUD2-F1
#
_cell.length_a   1.000
_cell.length_b   1.000
_cell.length_c   1.000
_cell.angle_alpha   90.00
_cell.angle_beta   90.00
_cell.angle_gamma   90.00
#
_symmetry.space_group_name_H-M   'P 1'
#
loop_
_entity.id
_entity.type
_entity.pdbx_description
1 polymer ?
#
loop_
_entity_poly.entity_id
_entity_poly.type
_entity_poly.pdbx_seq_one_letter_code
_entity_poly.pdbx_strand_id
1 'polypeptide(L)'
;MLIVVLLWQMLLLAGCDYYLSEQPEKQSAQQVPEPFRNQDSHGRYDTIGKLGTHSISIPAGVIDGWARYIGDPGDFADPKIKAKYQRPPKTYDLPIESFGFLYRITDGDVYTSFRQTQQDYRRDNETLIPYGKPFPWASVSVYGQYDAAPLNFNFTVQNEFKLAKEITYFDYILQEQPLYGLTVYKANNGIDPKTGEPWKFDDNAKDIFIKKDQAGNIKTYIDCQFTHNINSCHHMFYNDDWHIRVLISYSRTYLPQWQEMESNIIKILDSWRVSPEGRLLGKQIGKA
;
A
#
# COMPACT_ATOMS: atom_id res chain seq x y z
N MET A 1 69.89 -45.87 17.43
CA MET A 1 69.58 -46.10 18.84
C MET A 1 69.00 -44.83 19.44
N LEU A 2 67.80 -44.97 20.04
CA LEU A 2 67.07 -44.11 20.99
C LEU A 2 67.67 -42.71 21.26
N ILE A 3 67.01 -41.59 20.92
CA ILE A 3 65.78 -41.02 21.54
C ILE A 3 65.86 -41.01 23.07
N VAL A 4 66.21 -39.84 23.62
CA VAL A 4 65.89 -39.46 25.01
C VAL A 4 65.10 -38.15 24.97
N VAL A 5 63.96 -38.24 25.63
CA VAL A 5 62.85 -37.30 25.85
C VAL A 5 63.29 -36.05 26.62
N LEU A 6 62.70 -34.88 26.34
CA LEU A 6 62.00 -34.03 27.33
C LEU A 6 61.36 -32.78 26.69
N LEU A 7 60.27 -32.37 27.32
CA LEU A 7 59.11 -31.64 26.81
C LEU A 7 59.13 -30.14 27.15
N TRP A 8 58.38 -29.38 26.34
CA TRP A 8 57.47 -28.27 26.68
C TRP A 8 57.84 -26.79 26.42
N GLN A 9 57.02 -26.25 25.50
CA GLN A 9 56.20 -25.02 25.52
C GLN A 9 56.79 -23.64 25.15
N MET A 10 56.25 -23.14 24.02
CA MET A 10 55.62 -21.83 23.78
C MET A 10 56.33 -20.56 24.25
N LEU A 11 56.75 -19.72 23.29
CA LEU A 11 56.11 -18.43 22.94
C LEU A 11 57.05 -17.69 21.97
N LEU A 12 56.59 -17.42 20.74
CA LEU A 12 57.24 -16.50 19.81
C LEU A 12 56.57 -15.13 19.94
N LEU A 13 57.35 -14.18 20.46
CA LEU A 13 57.07 -12.74 20.42
C LEU A 13 57.96 -12.08 19.37
N ALA A 14 57.41 -11.02 18.81
CA ALA A 14 58.04 -9.89 18.13
C ALA A 14 58.47 -10.09 16.66
N GLY A 15 57.62 -9.57 15.77
CA GLY A 15 58.03 -8.93 14.52
C GLY A 15 57.24 -7.64 14.35
N CYS A 16 57.91 -6.50 14.52
CA CYS A 16 57.43 -5.19 14.06
C CYS A 16 57.74 -5.09 12.56
N ASP A 17 56.80 -4.59 11.76
CA ASP A 17 57.16 -3.52 10.82
C ASP A 17 55.93 -2.76 10.29
N TYR A 18 56.02 -1.45 10.48
CA TYR A 18 55.61 -0.35 9.59
C TYR A 18 54.54 -0.62 8.52
N TYR A 19 53.33 -0.12 8.78
CA TYR A 19 52.62 0.77 7.85
C TYR A 19 51.77 1.76 8.67
N LEU A 20 52.14 3.04 8.63
CA LEU A 20 51.25 4.14 8.98
C LEU A 20 50.05 4.04 8.01
N SER A 21 48.91 3.58 8.52
CA SER A 21 47.62 3.95 7.98
C SER A 21 47.08 5.03 8.90
N GLU A 22 46.96 6.24 8.37
CA GLU A 22 46.12 7.27 8.97
C GLU A 22 44.75 6.63 9.23
N GLN A 23 44.40 6.47 10.50
CA GLN A 23 43.02 6.21 10.85
C GLN A 23 42.24 7.42 10.34
N PRO A 24 41.17 7.26 9.54
CA PRO A 24 40.23 8.34 9.39
C PRO A 24 39.73 8.62 10.80
N GLU A 25 39.98 9.84 11.28
CA GLU A 25 39.35 10.36 12.50
C GLU A 25 37.89 9.91 12.46
N LYS A 26 37.50 9.11 13.46
CA LYS A 26 36.08 8.91 13.75
C LYS A 26 35.54 10.30 14.04
N GLN A 27 35.05 10.98 13.00
CA GLN A 27 34.05 12.02 13.16
C GLN A 27 32.99 11.39 14.04
N SER A 28 32.89 11.90 15.27
CA SER A 28 31.77 11.63 16.13
C SER A 28 30.53 11.94 15.31
N ALA A 29 29.82 10.90 14.86
CA ALA A 29 28.53 11.08 14.24
C ALA A 29 27.71 11.92 15.23
N GLN A 30 27.42 13.17 14.87
CA GLN A 30 26.44 13.95 15.62
C GLN A 30 25.22 13.04 15.71
N GLN A 31 24.87 12.60 16.92
CA GLN A 31 23.64 11.86 17.15
C GLN A 31 22.51 12.82 16.77
N VAL A 32 22.03 12.70 15.54
CA VAL A 32 20.75 13.29 15.15
C VAL A 32 19.75 12.72 16.15
N PRO A 33 19.07 13.56 16.95
CA PRO A 33 18.10 13.06 17.92
C PRO A 33 17.11 12.15 17.20
N GLU A 34 16.96 10.91 17.66
CA GLU A 34 15.92 10.04 17.11
C GLU A 34 14.57 10.71 17.35
N PRO A 35 13.70 10.80 16.33
CA PRO A 35 12.38 11.35 16.54
C PRO A 35 11.61 10.48 17.54
N PHE A 36 10.74 11.12 18.30
CA PHE A 36 9.76 10.40 19.12
C PHE A 36 8.97 9.43 18.23
N ARG A 37 8.79 8.20 18.70
CA ARG A 37 8.02 7.17 17.99
C ARG A 37 7.03 6.57 18.96
N ASN A 38 5.77 6.54 18.56
CA ASN A 38 4.74 5.83 19.29
C ASN A 38 5.05 4.34 19.30
N GLN A 39 4.69 3.69 20.40
CA GLN A 39 4.80 2.24 20.57
C GLN A 39 3.45 1.65 20.93
N ASP A 40 3.28 0.37 20.64
CA ASP A 40 2.18 -0.42 21.19
C ASP A 40 2.48 -0.92 22.61
N SER A 41 1.52 -1.63 23.22
CA SER A 41 1.67 -2.17 24.57
C SER A 41 2.82 -3.17 24.75
N HIS A 42 3.40 -3.66 23.65
CA HIS A 42 4.52 -4.62 23.63
C HIS A 42 5.85 -3.94 23.29
N GLY A 43 5.88 -2.60 23.22
CA GLY A 43 7.09 -1.82 22.94
C GLY A 43 7.51 -1.82 21.48
N ARG A 44 6.67 -2.28 20.54
CA ARG A 44 6.98 -2.24 19.10
C ARG A 44 6.72 -0.85 18.56
N TYR A 45 7.68 -0.32 17.81
CA TYR A 45 7.59 1.01 17.23
C TYR A 45 6.65 1.06 16.04
N ASP A 46 5.86 2.12 15.98
CA ASP A 46 5.10 2.53 14.82
C ASP A 46 6.01 2.88 13.63
N THR A 47 5.48 2.75 12.42
CA THR A 47 6.11 3.29 11.22
C THR A 47 5.72 4.75 11.04
N ILE A 48 6.71 5.63 10.85
CA ILE A 48 6.50 7.08 10.79
C ILE A 48 6.87 7.66 9.43
N GLY A 49 6.28 8.80 9.08
CA GLY A 49 6.67 9.58 7.90
C GLY A 49 5.61 10.60 7.52
N LYS A 50 5.87 11.32 6.43
CA LYS A 50 4.92 12.24 5.82
C LYS A 50 4.18 11.51 4.71
N LEU A 51 2.85 11.47 4.77
CA LEU A 51 1.98 10.95 3.72
C LEU A 51 1.22 12.12 3.10
N GLY A 52 1.58 12.48 1.86
CA GLY A 52 1.03 13.66 1.20
C GLY A 52 1.23 14.92 2.05
N THR A 53 0.15 15.53 2.52
CA THR A 53 0.19 16.74 3.36
C THR A 53 0.36 16.47 4.85
N HIS A 54 0.23 15.22 5.33
CA HIS A 54 0.15 14.91 6.76
C HIS A 54 1.28 14.02 7.28
N SER A 55 1.80 14.34 8.46
CA SER A 55 2.67 13.43 9.21
C SER A 55 1.83 12.37 9.92
N ILE A 56 2.26 11.11 9.81
CA ILE A 56 1.53 9.95 10.36
C ILE A 56 2.44 9.01 11.16
N SER A 57 1.80 8.30 12.10
CA SER A 57 2.35 7.20 12.90
C SER A 57 1.44 5.99 12.68
N ILE A 58 1.88 5.02 11.88
CA ILE A 58 1.12 3.82 11.52
C ILE A 58 1.40 2.74 12.58
N PRO A 59 0.36 2.19 13.24
CA PRO A 59 0.55 1.20 14.28
C PRO A 59 1.36 -0.01 13.85
N ALA A 60 2.23 -0.49 14.74
CA ALA A 60 3.01 -1.70 14.51
C ALA A 60 2.12 -2.90 14.13
N GLY A 61 2.48 -3.59 13.04
CA GLY A 61 1.79 -4.79 12.57
C GLY A 61 0.55 -4.55 11.70
N VAL A 62 0.19 -3.29 11.42
CA VAL A 62 -0.90 -2.93 10.49
C VAL A 62 -0.47 -3.03 9.02
N ILE A 63 0.76 -2.60 8.72
CA ILE A 63 1.28 -2.61 7.34
C ILE A 63 1.44 -4.04 6.87
N ASP A 64 0.85 -4.34 5.71
CA ASP A 64 1.10 -5.58 4.98
C ASP A 64 2.39 -5.41 4.16
N GLY A 65 3.47 -6.06 4.61
CA GLY A 65 4.82 -5.88 4.06
C GLY A 65 5.59 -4.74 4.74
N TRP A 66 5.85 -3.65 4.00
CA TRP A 66 6.59 -2.49 4.51
C TRP A 66 6.14 -1.19 3.86
N ALA A 67 6.35 -0.06 4.56
CA ALA A 67 6.24 1.26 3.94
C ALA A 67 7.46 1.53 3.05
N ARG A 68 7.20 2.01 1.84
CA ARG A 68 8.20 2.54 0.92
C ARG A 68 8.28 4.06 1.09
N TYR A 69 9.49 4.59 1.15
CA TYR A 69 9.74 6.03 1.17
C TYR A 69 10.22 6.50 -0.20
N ILE A 70 9.98 7.77 -0.52
CA ILE A 70 10.47 8.35 -1.77
C ILE A 70 12.00 8.22 -1.84
N GLY A 71 12.49 7.65 -2.94
CA GLY A 71 13.91 7.37 -3.14
C GLY A 71 14.35 5.97 -2.70
N ASP A 72 13.50 5.19 -2.02
CA ASP A 72 13.80 3.78 -1.76
C ASP A 72 13.94 3.01 -3.08
N PRO A 73 15.01 2.20 -3.26
CA PRO A 73 15.16 1.37 -4.44
C PRO A 73 13.96 0.45 -4.68
N GLY A 74 13.61 0.27 -5.95
CA GLY A 74 12.62 -0.73 -6.37
C GLY A 74 12.99 -2.14 -5.91
N ASP A 75 11.97 -2.99 -5.73
CA ASP A 75 12.19 -4.38 -5.30
C ASP A 75 12.99 -5.19 -6.32
N PHE A 76 12.97 -4.75 -7.59
CA PHE A 76 13.73 -5.32 -8.69
C PHE A 76 14.92 -4.45 -9.12
N ALA A 77 15.27 -3.42 -8.34
CA ALA A 77 16.44 -2.59 -8.63
C ALA A 77 17.73 -3.42 -8.63
N ASP A 78 18.69 -3.01 -9.47
CA ASP A 78 20.02 -3.61 -9.54
C ASP A 78 20.61 -3.76 -8.12
N PRO A 79 21.09 -4.96 -7.73
CA PRO A 79 21.73 -5.17 -6.44
C PRO A 79 22.81 -4.14 -6.09
N LYS A 80 23.54 -3.60 -7.07
CA LYS A 80 24.55 -2.56 -6.89
C LYS A 80 23.95 -1.22 -6.46
N ILE A 81 22.74 -0.90 -6.91
CA ILE A 81 22.01 0.30 -6.46
C ILE A 81 21.57 0.09 -5.01
N LYS A 82 20.99 -1.08 -4.70
CA LYS A 82 20.57 -1.42 -3.34
C LYS A 82 21.73 -1.40 -2.35
N ALA A 83 22.89 -1.93 -2.73
CA ALA A 83 24.08 -1.96 -1.88
C ALA A 83 24.66 -0.58 -1.57
N LYS A 84 24.44 0.41 -2.45
CA LYS A 84 24.90 1.79 -2.26
C LYS A 84 23.86 2.69 -1.57
N TYR A 85 22.61 2.27 -1.54
CA TYR A 85 21.53 3.07 -0.98
C TYR A 85 21.64 3.17 0.53
N GLN A 86 21.72 4.39 1.03
CA GLN A 86 21.58 4.70 2.45
C GLN A 86 20.30 5.48 2.63
N ARG A 87 19.33 4.88 3.31
CA ARG A 87 18.07 5.55 3.60
C ARG A 87 18.35 6.75 4.53
N PRO A 88 17.76 7.93 4.26
CA PRO A 88 17.77 9.03 5.21
C PRO A 88 17.23 8.59 6.58
N PRO A 89 17.64 9.24 7.69
CA PRO A 89 17.04 9.00 8.99
C PRO A 89 15.52 9.11 8.91
N LYS A 90 14.81 8.17 9.55
CA LYS A 90 13.35 8.24 9.63
C LYS A 90 12.97 9.48 10.43
N THR A 91 12.10 10.31 9.87
CA THR A 91 11.51 11.49 10.52
C THR A 91 10.05 11.60 10.09
N TYR A 92 9.27 12.44 10.78
CA TYR A 92 7.89 12.73 10.37
C TYR A 92 7.77 13.56 9.09
N ASP A 93 8.89 14.07 8.57
CA ASP A 93 8.97 14.78 7.31
C ASP A 93 9.44 13.89 6.15
N LEU A 94 9.94 12.68 6.44
CA LEU A 94 10.40 11.76 5.40
C LEU A 94 9.20 11.30 4.55
N PRO A 95 9.16 11.61 3.24
CA PRO A 95 7.99 11.31 2.41
C PRO A 95 7.79 9.82 2.20
N ILE A 96 6.63 9.31 2.57
CA ILE A 96 6.17 7.97 2.30
C ILE A 96 5.68 7.94 0.86
N GLU A 97 6.29 7.08 0.04
CA GLU A 97 5.82 6.79 -1.31
C GLU A 97 4.52 5.99 -1.24
N SER A 98 4.55 4.86 -0.53
CA SER A 98 3.38 3.99 -0.40
C SER A 98 3.45 3.00 0.76
N PHE A 99 2.30 2.47 1.14
CA PHE A 99 2.17 1.29 2.00
C PHE A 99 0.84 0.59 1.74
N GLY A 100 0.77 -0.69 2.11
CA GLY A 100 -0.45 -1.50 2.06
C GLY A 100 -0.99 -1.83 3.45
N PHE A 101 -2.30 -1.99 3.58
CA PHE A 101 -2.93 -2.59 4.76
C PHE A 101 -4.24 -3.29 4.36
N LEU A 102 -4.75 -4.14 5.26
CA LEU A 102 -6.04 -4.80 5.11
C LEU A 102 -7.02 -4.23 6.13
N TYR A 103 -8.26 -3.99 5.72
CA TYR A 103 -9.34 -3.67 6.67
C TYR A 103 -10.61 -4.43 6.31
N ARG A 104 -11.42 -4.70 7.33
CA ARG A 104 -12.67 -5.44 7.20
C ARG A 104 -13.80 -4.47 6.87
N ILE A 105 -14.42 -4.67 5.72
CA ILE A 105 -15.45 -3.77 5.16
C ILE A 105 -16.67 -3.70 6.09
N THR A 106 -17.02 -4.80 6.76
CA THR A 106 -18.26 -4.91 7.55
C THR A 106 -18.29 -4.08 8.83
N ASP A 107 -17.13 -3.78 9.43
CA ASP A 107 -17.04 -3.05 10.70
C ASP A 107 -15.89 -2.04 10.78
N GLY A 108 -15.07 -1.93 9.74
CA GLY A 108 -13.97 -0.97 9.67
C GLY A 108 -12.73 -1.35 10.48
N ASP A 109 -12.66 -2.55 11.09
CA ASP A 109 -11.46 -2.94 11.85
C ASP A 109 -10.29 -3.26 10.93
N VAL A 110 -9.08 -3.02 11.41
CA VAL A 110 -7.85 -3.14 10.64
C VAL A 110 -7.15 -4.44 11.01
N TYR A 111 -6.69 -5.18 10.00
CA TYR A 111 -5.85 -6.34 10.22
C TYR A 111 -4.57 -5.91 10.95
N THR A 112 -4.23 -6.63 12.00
CA THR A 112 -2.97 -6.40 12.72
C THR A 112 -2.39 -7.74 13.11
N SER A 113 -1.09 -7.96 12.84
CA SER A 113 -0.42 -9.25 13.09
C SER A 113 -0.34 -9.67 14.57
N PHE A 114 -0.95 -8.93 15.49
CA PHE A 114 -0.89 -9.10 16.93
C PHE A 114 -2.24 -8.90 17.65
N ARG A 115 -3.36 -8.89 16.90
CA ARG A 115 -4.72 -8.74 17.44
C ARG A 115 -5.64 -9.86 16.96
N GLN A 116 -6.85 -9.92 17.52
CA GLN A 116 -7.91 -10.85 17.11
C GLN A 116 -8.22 -10.80 15.61
N THR A 117 -8.04 -9.62 14.99
CA THR A 117 -8.25 -9.42 13.55
C THR A 117 -7.39 -10.34 12.67
N GLN A 118 -6.23 -10.78 13.17
CA GLN A 118 -5.42 -11.78 12.48
C GLN A 118 -6.11 -13.15 12.41
N GLN A 119 -6.74 -13.56 13.52
CA GLN A 119 -7.46 -14.82 13.60
C GLN A 119 -8.73 -14.77 12.76
N ASP A 120 -9.44 -13.64 12.81
CA ASP A 120 -10.62 -13.42 11.96
C ASP A 120 -10.27 -13.50 10.48
N TYR A 121 -9.21 -12.81 10.04
CA TYR A 121 -8.75 -12.88 8.65
C TYR A 121 -8.43 -14.32 8.21
N ARG A 122 -7.70 -15.08 9.03
CA ARG A 122 -7.38 -16.49 8.73
C ARG A 122 -8.64 -17.35 8.61
N ARG A 123 -9.56 -17.23 9.58
CA ARG A 123 -10.84 -17.94 9.57
C ARG A 123 -11.64 -17.61 8.31
N ASP A 124 -11.76 -16.33 7.98
CA ASP A 124 -12.53 -15.88 6.82
C ASP A 124 -11.88 -16.38 5.51
N ASN A 125 -10.55 -16.38 5.43
CA ASN A 125 -9.79 -16.89 4.28
C ASN A 125 -10.01 -18.40 4.09
N GLU A 126 -10.00 -19.18 5.17
CA GLU A 126 -10.22 -20.64 5.14
C GLU A 126 -11.67 -21.05 4.88
N THR A 127 -12.64 -20.22 5.32
CA THR A 127 -14.07 -20.60 5.31
C THR A 127 -14.91 -19.91 4.24
N LEU A 128 -14.45 -18.80 3.64
CA LEU A 128 -15.24 -18.04 2.65
C LEU A 128 -14.69 -18.18 1.24
N ILE A 129 -13.37 -18.03 1.05
CA ILE A 129 -12.75 -18.04 -0.29
C ILE A 129 -12.94 -19.40 -0.99
N PRO A 130 -12.67 -20.57 -0.38
CA PRO A 130 -12.83 -21.86 -1.05
C PRO A 130 -14.27 -22.18 -1.46
N TYR A 131 -15.24 -21.55 -0.79
CA TYR A 131 -16.67 -21.74 -1.04
C TYR A 131 -17.26 -20.66 -1.95
N GLY A 132 -16.43 -19.79 -2.54
CA GLY A 132 -16.87 -18.70 -3.41
C GLY A 132 -17.78 -17.69 -2.71
N LYS A 133 -17.65 -17.53 -1.38
CA LYS A 133 -18.40 -16.54 -0.62
C LYS A 133 -17.67 -15.19 -0.63
N PRO A 134 -18.39 -14.05 -0.55
CA PRO A 134 -17.78 -12.72 -0.53
C PRO A 134 -16.79 -12.58 0.62
N PHE A 135 -15.52 -12.36 0.29
CA PHE A 135 -14.48 -12.12 1.28
C PHE A 135 -14.61 -10.69 1.84
N PRO A 136 -14.80 -10.50 3.17
CA PRO A 136 -15.18 -9.22 3.76
C PRO A 136 -14.00 -8.28 4.01
N TRP A 137 -12.80 -8.62 3.54
CA TRP A 137 -11.59 -7.81 3.71
C TRP A 137 -11.22 -7.13 2.40
N ALA A 138 -10.94 -5.84 2.48
CA ALA A 138 -10.37 -5.06 1.40
C ALA A 138 -8.85 -4.96 1.55
N SER A 139 -8.14 -5.17 0.45
CA SER A 139 -6.72 -4.79 0.35
C SER A 139 -6.63 -3.34 -0.08
N VAL A 140 -5.90 -2.53 0.70
CA VAL A 140 -5.75 -1.09 0.48
C VAL A 140 -4.28 -0.77 0.27
N SER A 141 -3.97 -0.06 -0.80
CA SER A 141 -2.66 0.55 -1.03
C SER A 141 -2.81 2.06 -1.08
N VAL A 142 -2.03 2.77 -0.27
CA VAL A 142 -2.07 4.23 -0.18
C VAL A 142 -0.77 4.79 -0.75
N TYR A 143 -0.88 5.80 -1.62
CA TYR A 143 0.23 6.45 -2.29
C TYR A 143 0.23 7.94 -1.98
N GLY A 144 1.33 8.46 -1.43
CA GLY A 144 1.53 9.90 -1.28
C GLY A 144 1.70 10.56 -2.65
N GLN A 145 1.03 11.69 -2.87
CA GLN A 145 1.16 12.50 -4.09
C GLN A 145 1.89 13.80 -3.72
N TYR A 146 3.08 14.01 -4.27
CA TYR A 146 3.92 15.17 -3.95
C TYR A 146 4.17 16.09 -5.14
N ASP A 147 3.79 15.64 -6.34
CA ASP A 147 3.89 16.43 -7.57
C ASP A 147 2.69 17.36 -7.73
N ALA A 148 2.85 18.43 -8.51
CA ALA A 148 1.80 19.40 -8.81
C ALA A 148 0.75 18.90 -9.84
N ALA A 149 0.74 17.59 -10.15
CA ALA A 149 -0.17 17.04 -11.14
C ALA A 149 -1.62 17.10 -10.63
N PRO A 150 -2.61 17.35 -11.52
CA PRO A 150 -4.01 17.28 -11.13
C PRO A 150 -4.37 15.92 -10.55
N LEU A 151 -4.94 15.91 -9.34
CA LEU A 151 -5.36 14.68 -8.65
C LEU A 151 -6.70 14.18 -9.21
N ASN A 152 -6.71 13.69 -10.45
CA ASN A 152 -7.91 13.12 -11.06
C ASN A 152 -7.56 12.02 -12.09
N PHE A 153 -8.58 11.26 -12.50
CA PHE A 153 -8.45 10.16 -13.46
C PHE A 153 -8.93 10.53 -14.87
N ASN A 154 -9.12 11.82 -15.21
CA ASN A 154 -9.66 12.21 -16.51
C ASN A 154 -8.84 11.63 -17.67
N PHE A 155 -7.52 11.81 -17.63
CA PHE A 155 -6.62 11.26 -18.64
C PHE A 155 -6.60 9.72 -18.62
N THR A 156 -6.54 9.12 -17.42
CA THR A 156 -6.52 7.66 -17.24
C THR A 156 -7.73 7.01 -17.90
N VAL A 157 -8.95 7.48 -17.60
CA VAL A 157 -10.19 6.92 -18.15
C VAL A 157 -10.30 7.13 -19.65
N GLN A 158 -9.93 8.33 -20.15
CA GLN A 158 -9.92 8.58 -21.59
C GLN A 158 -8.96 7.65 -22.32
N ASN A 159 -7.75 7.48 -21.79
CA ASN A 159 -6.74 6.62 -22.38
C ASN A 159 -7.15 5.14 -22.32
N GLU A 160 -7.76 4.71 -21.21
CA GLU A 160 -8.28 3.34 -21.09
C GLU A 160 -9.37 3.04 -22.11
N PHE A 161 -10.34 3.94 -22.32
CA PHE A 161 -11.39 3.73 -23.31
C PHE A 161 -10.83 3.71 -24.73
N LYS A 162 -9.83 4.55 -25.01
CA LYS A 162 -9.10 4.52 -26.28
C LYS A 162 -8.42 3.17 -26.49
N LEU A 163 -7.64 2.71 -25.52
CA LEU A 163 -6.91 1.44 -25.62
C LEU A 163 -7.84 0.23 -25.70
N ALA A 164 -8.96 0.24 -24.96
CA ALA A 164 -9.98 -0.80 -25.04
C ALA A 164 -10.59 -0.89 -26.46
N LYS A 165 -10.78 0.24 -27.13
CA LYS A 165 -11.25 0.26 -28.52
C LYS A 165 -10.20 -0.23 -29.51
N GLU A 166 -8.93 0.14 -29.30
CA GLU A 166 -7.82 -0.18 -30.21
C GLU A 166 -7.33 -1.62 -30.09
N ILE A 167 -7.34 -2.19 -28.87
CA ILE A 167 -6.73 -3.49 -28.56
C ILE A 167 -7.78 -4.59 -28.44
N THR A 168 -8.84 -4.35 -27.66
CA THR A 168 -9.88 -5.35 -27.37
C THR A 168 -11.16 -5.15 -28.18
N TYR A 169 -11.24 -4.09 -28.98
CA TYR A 169 -12.41 -3.70 -29.78
C TYR A 169 -13.68 -3.51 -28.93
N PHE A 170 -13.50 -3.03 -27.71
CA PHE A 170 -14.60 -2.68 -26.82
C PHE A 170 -14.93 -1.20 -26.94
N ASP A 171 -16.19 -0.91 -27.21
CA ASP A 171 -16.75 0.43 -27.07
C ASP A 171 -17.41 0.55 -25.71
N TYR A 172 -16.86 1.40 -24.84
CA TYR A 172 -17.42 1.63 -23.51
C TYR A 172 -18.60 2.59 -23.60
N ILE A 173 -19.81 2.03 -23.48
CA ILE A 173 -21.06 2.76 -23.67
C ILE A 173 -21.60 3.22 -22.31
N LEU A 174 -21.87 4.52 -22.21
CA LEU A 174 -22.54 5.13 -21.06
C LEU A 174 -23.93 4.52 -20.87
N GLN A 175 -24.22 4.10 -19.63
CA GLN A 175 -25.53 3.57 -19.27
C GLN A 175 -26.48 4.70 -18.86
N GLU A 176 -27.78 4.56 -19.20
CA GLU A 176 -28.79 5.60 -18.93
C GLU A 176 -28.97 5.88 -17.44
N GLN A 177 -28.93 4.83 -16.61
CA GLN A 177 -29.15 4.93 -15.18
C GLN A 177 -27.82 4.83 -14.43
N PRO A 178 -27.52 5.78 -13.52
CA PRO A 178 -26.40 5.62 -12.61
C PRO A 178 -26.66 4.44 -11.65
N LEU A 179 -25.58 3.85 -11.14
CA LEU A 179 -25.66 2.77 -10.14
C LEU A 179 -24.93 3.20 -8.87
N TYR A 180 -25.61 3.14 -7.72
CA TYR A 180 -25.06 3.56 -6.41
C TYR A 180 -24.44 4.97 -6.42
N GLY A 181 -25.01 5.89 -7.22
CA GLY A 181 -24.51 7.26 -7.37
C GLY A 181 -23.26 7.41 -8.25
N LEU A 182 -22.87 6.35 -8.98
CA LEU A 182 -21.77 6.31 -9.95
C LEU A 182 -22.31 6.34 -11.39
N THR A 183 -21.57 7.01 -12.28
CA THR A 183 -21.78 6.89 -13.72
C THR A 183 -21.21 5.57 -14.19
N VAL A 184 -21.95 4.82 -15.02
CA VAL A 184 -21.61 3.46 -15.42
C VAL A 184 -21.31 3.40 -16.92
N TYR A 185 -20.25 2.70 -17.28
CA TYR A 185 -19.90 2.35 -18.65
C TYR A 185 -19.75 0.83 -18.76
N LYS A 186 -20.25 0.26 -19.86
CA LYS A 186 -20.12 -1.16 -20.15
C LYS A 186 -19.56 -1.39 -21.55
N ALA A 187 -18.64 -2.34 -21.66
CA ALA A 187 -18.08 -2.77 -22.94
C ALA A 187 -19.18 -3.30 -23.87
N ASN A 188 -19.33 -2.72 -25.05
CA ASN A 188 -20.35 -3.06 -26.04
C ASN A 188 -21.76 -3.17 -25.43
N ASN A 189 -22.10 -2.24 -24.53
CA ASN A 189 -23.36 -2.20 -23.78
C ASN A 189 -23.61 -3.43 -22.89
N GLY A 190 -22.54 -4.10 -22.47
CA GLY A 190 -22.58 -5.27 -21.60
C GLY A 190 -22.90 -6.59 -22.32
N ILE A 191 -22.98 -6.58 -23.66
CA ILE A 191 -23.31 -7.75 -24.48
C ILE A 191 -22.13 -8.08 -25.39
N ASP A 192 -21.77 -9.36 -25.45
CA ASP A 192 -20.81 -9.87 -26.42
C ASP A 192 -21.47 -9.93 -27.79
N PRO A 193 -21.00 -9.15 -28.79
CA PRO A 193 -21.61 -9.13 -30.11
C PRO A 193 -21.49 -10.46 -30.87
N LYS A 194 -20.58 -11.36 -30.46
CA LYS A 194 -20.41 -12.67 -31.09
C LYS A 194 -21.45 -13.68 -30.61
N THR A 195 -21.79 -13.63 -29.32
CA THR A 195 -22.66 -14.62 -28.68
C THR A 195 -24.06 -14.11 -28.39
N GLY A 196 -24.24 -12.79 -28.30
CA GLY A 196 -25.49 -12.14 -27.89
C GLY A 196 -25.76 -12.23 -26.37
N GLU A 197 -24.82 -12.78 -25.60
CA GLU A 197 -24.91 -12.98 -24.17
C GLU A 197 -24.11 -11.91 -23.40
N PRO A 198 -24.34 -11.73 -22.09
CA PRO A 198 -23.46 -10.91 -21.26
C PRO A 198 -22.02 -11.42 -21.28
N TRP A 199 -21.05 -10.51 -21.15
CA TRP A 199 -19.61 -10.82 -21.08
C TRP A 199 -19.23 -11.67 -19.85
N LYS A 200 -19.44 -12.99 -19.92
CA LYS A 200 -19.17 -13.93 -18.81
C LYS A 200 -17.78 -14.57 -18.87
N PHE A 201 -17.07 -14.44 -19.99
CA PHE A 201 -15.86 -15.19 -20.31
C PHE A 201 -14.67 -14.34 -20.76
N ASP A 202 -14.82 -13.02 -20.89
CA ASP A 202 -13.72 -12.11 -21.24
C ASP A 202 -13.35 -11.25 -20.04
N ASP A 203 -12.17 -11.51 -19.47
CA ASP A 203 -11.68 -10.79 -18.28
C ASP A 203 -11.40 -9.29 -18.56
N ASN A 204 -11.31 -8.89 -19.84
CA ASN A 204 -11.12 -7.50 -20.24
C ASN A 204 -12.44 -6.71 -20.30
N ALA A 205 -13.58 -7.40 -20.36
CA ALA A 205 -14.90 -6.79 -20.48
C ALA A 205 -15.45 -6.38 -19.11
N LYS A 206 -14.74 -5.45 -18.47
CA LYS A 206 -15.05 -4.98 -17.13
C LYS A 206 -16.21 -3.99 -17.16
N ASP A 207 -16.97 -3.92 -16.07
CA ASP A 207 -17.87 -2.78 -15.86
C ASP A 207 -17.05 -1.64 -15.25
N ILE A 208 -17.16 -0.43 -15.82
CA ILE A 208 -16.44 0.75 -15.34
C ILE A 208 -17.43 1.69 -14.64
N PHE A 209 -17.10 2.12 -13.43
CA PHE A 209 -17.86 3.05 -12.63
C PHE A 209 -17.01 4.26 -12.27
N ILE A 210 -17.55 5.46 -12.42
CA ILE A 210 -16.83 6.69 -12.09
C ILE A 210 -17.67 7.64 -11.24
N LYS A 211 -16.99 8.38 -10.36
CA LYS A 211 -17.54 9.57 -9.69
C LYS A 211 -16.77 10.80 -10.10
N LYS A 212 -17.52 11.86 -10.46
CA LYS A 212 -16.97 13.18 -10.72
C LYS A 212 -17.22 14.13 -9.55
N ASP A 213 -16.30 15.08 -9.35
CA ASP A 213 -16.52 16.24 -8.50
C ASP A 213 -17.44 17.28 -9.18
N GLN A 214 -17.69 18.39 -8.50
CA GLN A 214 -18.50 19.49 -9.02
C GLN A 214 -17.87 20.19 -10.24
N ALA A 215 -16.55 20.15 -10.39
CA ALA A 215 -15.82 20.68 -11.53
C ALA A 215 -15.80 19.70 -12.73
N GLY A 216 -16.37 18.50 -12.58
CA GLY A 216 -16.42 17.47 -13.60
C GLY A 216 -15.18 16.57 -13.68
N ASN A 217 -14.24 16.68 -12.72
CA ASN A 217 -13.06 15.83 -12.66
C ASN A 217 -13.41 14.47 -12.06
N ILE A 218 -12.89 13.39 -12.63
CA ILE A 218 -13.07 12.03 -12.14
C ILE A 218 -12.19 11.84 -10.90
N LYS A 219 -12.83 11.71 -9.73
CA LYS A 219 -12.17 11.52 -8.43
C LYS A 219 -12.15 10.07 -7.98
N THR A 220 -13.15 9.31 -8.41
CA THR A 220 -13.26 7.88 -8.15
C THR A 220 -13.37 7.15 -9.47
N TYR A 221 -12.59 6.10 -9.63
CA TYR A 221 -12.63 5.19 -10.76
C TYR A 221 -12.66 3.77 -10.21
N ILE A 222 -13.58 2.94 -10.72
CA ILE A 222 -13.75 1.56 -10.30
C ILE A 222 -13.92 0.71 -11.55
N ASP A 223 -13.11 -0.33 -11.70
CA ASP A 223 -13.34 -1.41 -12.66
C ASP A 223 -13.68 -2.70 -11.95
N CYS A 224 -14.76 -3.35 -12.37
CA CYS A 224 -15.18 -4.61 -11.78
C CYS A 224 -15.21 -5.72 -12.82
N GLN A 225 -14.53 -6.82 -12.50
CA GLN A 225 -14.61 -8.07 -13.24
C GLN A 225 -15.83 -8.87 -12.76
N PHE A 226 -16.48 -9.55 -13.69
CA PHE A 226 -17.61 -10.44 -13.41
C PHE A 226 -17.59 -11.65 -14.33
N THR A 227 -16.49 -12.38 -14.31
CA THR A 227 -16.42 -13.65 -15.02
C THR A 227 -16.91 -14.79 -14.14
N HIS A 228 -17.03 -15.99 -14.70
CA HIS A 228 -17.51 -17.14 -13.93
C HIS A 228 -16.64 -17.49 -12.71
N ASN A 229 -15.37 -17.04 -12.70
CA ASN A 229 -14.42 -17.29 -11.61
C ASN A 229 -14.13 -16.06 -10.74
N ILE A 230 -14.29 -14.85 -11.29
CA ILE A 230 -13.81 -13.62 -10.65
C ILE A 230 -14.97 -12.66 -10.49
N ASN A 231 -15.18 -12.24 -9.25
CA ASN A 231 -16.20 -11.25 -8.89
C ASN A 231 -15.60 -10.20 -7.94
N SER A 232 -14.71 -9.38 -8.48
CA SER A 232 -13.93 -8.39 -7.73
C SER A 232 -13.91 -7.03 -8.43
N CYS A 233 -13.68 -6.00 -7.64
CA CYS A 233 -13.48 -4.64 -8.12
C CYS A 233 -12.09 -4.14 -7.74
N HIS A 234 -11.48 -3.41 -8.65
CA HIS A 234 -10.37 -2.52 -8.39
C HIS A 234 -10.93 -1.10 -8.33
N HIS A 235 -10.69 -0.40 -7.23
CA HIS A 235 -11.27 0.91 -6.95
C HIS A 235 -10.14 1.85 -6.60
N MET A 236 -10.01 2.92 -7.36
CA MET A 236 -9.09 4.00 -7.07
C MET A 236 -9.83 5.29 -6.74
N PHE A 237 -9.31 6.03 -5.76
CA PHE A 237 -9.77 7.39 -5.52
C PHE A 237 -8.63 8.33 -5.13
N TYR A 238 -8.80 9.62 -5.41
CA TYR A 238 -7.95 10.68 -4.91
C TYR A 238 -8.62 11.39 -3.73
N ASN A 239 -7.85 11.68 -2.69
CA ASN A 239 -8.26 12.61 -1.64
C ASN A 239 -7.39 13.87 -1.71
N ASP A 240 -8.04 15.02 -1.95
CA ASP A 240 -7.34 16.29 -2.17
C ASP A 240 -6.76 16.86 -0.89
N ASP A 241 -7.47 16.77 0.23
CA ASP A 241 -6.99 17.30 1.51
C ASP A 241 -5.70 16.61 1.96
N TRP A 242 -5.64 15.29 1.77
CA TRP A 242 -4.50 14.45 2.11
C TRP A 242 -3.39 14.48 1.05
N HIS A 243 -3.68 14.90 -0.19
CA HIS A 243 -2.82 14.65 -1.37
C HIS A 243 -2.38 13.19 -1.46
N ILE A 244 -3.34 12.28 -1.56
CA ILE A 244 -3.08 10.85 -1.72
C ILE A 244 -3.91 10.26 -2.85
N ARG A 245 -3.38 9.17 -3.42
CA ARG A 245 -4.14 8.22 -4.23
C ARG A 245 -4.28 6.93 -3.44
N VAL A 246 -5.49 6.39 -3.39
CA VAL A 246 -5.77 5.11 -2.75
C VAL A 246 -6.22 4.12 -3.81
N LEU A 247 -5.73 2.88 -3.72
CA LEU A 247 -6.20 1.73 -4.47
C LEU A 247 -6.81 0.73 -3.48
N ILE A 248 -7.97 0.18 -3.83
CA ILE A 248 -8.71 -0.79 -3.04
C ILE A 248 -9.05 -1.99 -3.94
N SER A 249 -8.86 -3.19 -3.42
CA SER A 249 -9.34 -4.44 -4.03
C SER A 249 -10.33 -5.13 -3.10
N TYR A 250 -11.52 -5.47 -3.60
CA TYR A 250 -12.59 -6.10 -2.82
C TYR A 250 -13.54 -6.93 -3.68
N SER A 251 -14.35 -7.80 -3.05
CA SER A 251 -15.42 -8.53 -3.76
C SER A 251 -16.50 -7.58 -4.26
N ARG A 252 -16.88 -7.68 -5.54
CA ARG A 252 -17.88 -6.81 -6.19
C ARG A 252 -19.22 -6.74 -5.43
N THR A 253 -19.55 -7.75 -4.63
CA THR A 253 -20.71 -7.75 -3.71
C THR A 253 -20.75 -6.51 -2.81
N TYR A 254 -19.60 -5.94 -2.45
CA TYR A 254 -19.47 -4.75 -1.61
C TYR A 254 -19.44 -3.43 -2.39
N LEU A 255 -19.59 -3.44 -3.72
CA LEU A 255 -19.68 -2.22 -4.53
C LEU A 255 -20.74 -1.21 -4.04
N PRO A 256 -21.93 -1.60 -3.53
CA PRO A 256 -22.89 -0.64 -2.98
C PRO A 256 -22.32 0.22 -1.83
N GLN A 257 -21.27 -0.25 -1.16
CA GLN A 257 -20.64 0.41 0.00
C GLN A 257 -19.41 1.26 -0.41
N TRP A 258 -19.17 1.49 -1.71
CA TRP A 258 -17.96 2.17 -2.20
C TRP A 258 -17.69 3.52 -1.50
N GLN A 259 -18.72 4.33 -1.26
CA GLN A 259 -18.57 5.63 -0.57
C GLN A 259 -18.16 5.46 0.89
N GLU A 260 -18.73 4.46 1.56
CA GLU A 260 -18.40 4.14 2.94
C GLU A 260 -16.97 3.62 3.04
N MET A 261 -16.52 2.81 2.07
CA MET A 261 -15.14 2.33 2.00
C MET A 261 -14.14 3.48 1.87
N GLU A 262 -14.37 4.43 0.96
CA GLU A 262 -13.53 5.63 0.86
C GLU A 262 -13.50 6.40 2.20
N SER A 263 -14.67 6.64 2.81
CA SER A 263 -14.78 7.34 4.09
C SER A 263 -14.05 6.63 5.24
N ASN A 264 -14.19 5.32 5.34
CA ASN A 264 -13.58 4.52 6.40
C ASN A 264 -12.06 4.48 6.27
N ILE A 265 -11.53 4.39 5.05
CA ILE A 265 -10.09 4.49 4.82
C ILE A 265 -9.56 5.84 5.29
N ILE A 266 -10.23 6.95 4.95
CA ILE A 266 -9.80 8.28 5.42
C ILE A 266 -9.86 8.39 6.94
N LYS A 267 -10.91 7.86 7.60
CA LYS A 267 -10.99 7.82 9.08
C LYS A 267 -9.84 7.03 9.70
N ILE A 268 -9.46 5.90 9.10
CA ILE A 268 -8.33 5.09 9.53
C ILE A 268 -7.05 5.91 9.45
N LEU A 269 -6.79 6.57 8.31
CA LEU A 269 -5.62 7.43 8.12
C LEU A 269 -5.62 8.61 9.10
N ASP A 270 -6.76 9.28 9.30
CA ASP A 270 -6.90 10.37 10.27
C ASP A 270 -6.54 9.95 11.69
N SER A 271 -6.90 8.71 12.08
CA SER A 271 -6.55 8.16 13.39
C SER A 271 -5.05 8.00 13.61
N TRP A 272 -4.25 8.00 12.54
CA TRP A 272 -2.80 7.85 12.55
C TRP A 272 -2.05 9.18 12.48
N ARG A 273 -2.76 10.31 12.36
CA ARG A 273 -2.12 11.63 12.29
C ARG A 273 -1.43 11.99 13.59
N VAL A 274 -0.32 12.69 13.44
CA VAL A 274 0.48 13.22 14.54
C VAL A 274 0.75 14.72 14.39
N SER A 275 1.14 15.36 15.48
CA SER A 275 1.84 16.64 15.44
C SER A 275 3.23 16.50 14.81
N PRO A 276 3.90 17.60 14.42
CA PRO A 276 5.28 17.56 13.92
C PRO A 276 6.28 16.88 14.87
N GLU A 277 6.01 16.91 16.17
CA GLU A 277 6.82 16.28 17.22
C GLU A 277 6.46 14.80 17.45
N GLY A 278 5.49 14.26 16.71
CA GLY A 278 5.10 12.84 16.76
C GLY A 278 3.99 12.48 17.74
N ARG A 279 3.33 13.46 18.35
CA ARG A 279 2.23 13.21 19.30
C ARG A 279 0.95 12.89 18.54
N LEU A 280 0.27 11.80 18.91
CA LEU A 280 -1.00 11.40 18.30
C LEU A 280 -2.07 12.46 18.49
N LEU A 281 -2.83 12.73 17.43
CA LEU A 281 -3.96 13.66 17.47
C LEU A 281 -5.27 12.97 17.93
N GLY A 282 -5.27 11.64 18.04
CA GLY A 282 -6.43 10.85 18.45
C GLY A 282 -6.06 9.40 18.78
N LYS A 283 -7.08 8.57 19.02
CA LYS A 283 -6.91 7.14 19.24
C LYS A 283 -6.64 6.44 17.90
N GLN A 284 -5.50 5.77 17.79
CA GLN A 284 -5.13 5.02 16.59
C GLN A 284 -6.01 3.77 16.41
N ILE A 285 -6.60 3.63 15.23
CA ILE A 285 -7.24 2.39 14.79
C ILE A 285 -6.16 1.36 14.45
N GLY A 286 -6.37 0.09 14.83
CA GLY A 286 -5.41 -0.99 14.59
C GLY A 286 -4.31 -1.12 15.66
N LYS A 287 -4.26 -0.20 16.64
CA LYS A 287 -3.28 -0.29 17.73
C LYS A 287 -3.63 -1.40 18.73
N ALA A 288 -2.63 -2.22 19.06
CA ALA A 288 -2.69 -3.27 20.08
C ALA A 288 -2.46 -2.70 21.50
#